data_AF-A0A0G2JY95-F1
#
_entry.id   AF-A0A0G2JY95-F1
#
_cell.length_a   1.000
_cell.length_b   1.000
_cell.length_c   1.000
_cell.angle_alpha   90.00
_cell.angle_beta   90.00
_cell.angle_gamma   90.00
#
_symmetry.space_group_name_H-M   'P 1'
#
loop_
_entity.id
_entity.type
_entity.pdbx_description
1 polymer ?
#
loop_
_entity_poly.entity_id
_entity_poly.type
_entity_poly.pdbx_seq_one_letter_code
_entity_poly.pdbx_strand_id
1 'polypeptide(L)'
;MPLSRALILGVLALTTMLSPCGGQDDIEEVPEATVFSKSPVLLGQPNTLICFVDNIFPPAINITWLRNSKPVTEGTFETSFLSNPDHSFHKMAYLTFIPSNDDIYDCKVEHWGLDEPVLKHWEPEIPAPMSELTETVVCALGLSVGLVGIVVGTIFIIQGLRSGGPSRHPGPL
;
A
#
# COMPACT_ATOMS: atom_id res chain seq x y z
N MET A 1 -2.11 41.81 -62.83
CA MET A 1 -3.41 41.32 -62.31
C MET A 1 -3.49 41.73 -60.85
N PRO A 2 -4.31 42.74 -60.48
CA PRO A 2 -4.42 43.18 -59.10
C PRO A 2 -5.17 42.11 -58.31
N LEU A 3 -4.49 41.46 -57.37
CA LEU A 3 -5.11 40.52 -56.46
C LEU A 3 -6.21 41.31 -55.71
N SER A 4 -7.47 40.93 -55.93
CA SER A 4 -8.63 41.64 -55.39
C SER A 4 -8.43 41.84 -53.88
N ARG A 5 -8.56 43.08 -53.40
CA ARG A 5 -8.43 43.41 -51.96
C ARG A 5 -9.34 42.53 -51.10
N ALA A 6 -10.45 42.05 -51.65
CA ALA A 6 -11.36 41.10 -51.00
C ALA A 6 -10.75 39.71 -50.78
N LEU A 7 -9.91 39.21 -51.71
CA LEU A 7 -9.20 37.93 -51.57
C LEU A 7 -8.14 38.00 -50.47
N ILE A 8 -7.41 39.12 -50.37
CA ILE A 8 -6.38 39.32 -49.34
C ILE A 8 -7.02 39.36 -47.94
N LEU A 9 -8.12 40.11 -47.78
CA LEU A 9 -8.89 40.16 -46.53
C LEU A 9 -9.51 38.80 -46.16
N GLY A 10 -10.00 38.03 -47.15
CA GLY A 10 -10.54 36.69 -46.94
C GLY A 10 -9.50 35.65 -46.50
N VAL A 11 -8.30 35.69 -47.09
CA VAL A 11 -7.20 34.79 -46.70
C VAL A 11 -6.67 35.12 -45.30
N LEU A 12 -6.51 36.41 -44.97
CA LEU A 12 -6.11 36.86 -43.62
C LEU A 12 -7.13 36.41 -42.55
N ALA A 13 -8.43 36.58 -42.82
CA ALA A 13 -9.49 36.11 -41.91
C ALA A 13 -9.47 34.58 -41.74
N LEU A 14 -9.24 33.82 -42.81
CA LEU A 14 -9.14 32.36 -42.76
C LEU A 14 -7.91 31.92 -41.95
N THR A 15 -6.77 32.59 -42.10
CA THR A 15 -5.56 32.28 -41.31
C THR A 15 -5.68 32.65 -39.84
N THR A 16 -6.45 33.70 -39.50
CA THR A 16 -6.72 34.04 -38.08
C THR A 16 -7.66 33.04 -37.41
N MET A 17 -8.59 32.42 -38.15
CA MET A 17 -9.49 31.39 -37.62
C MET A 17 -8.82 30.02 -37.48
N LEU A 18 -7.69 29.80 -38.17
CA LEU A 18 -6.82 28.63 -38.04
C LEU A 18 -5.68 28.86 -37.04
N SER A 19 -5.63 30.02 -36.39
CA SER A 19 -4.69 30.24 -35.29
C SER A 19 -5.08 29.27 -34.18
N PRO A 20 -4.17 28.40 -33.71
CA PRO A 20 -4.39 27.67 -32.48
C PRO A 20 -4.74 28.71 -31.42
N CYS A 21 -5.90 28.56 -30.77
CA CYS A 21 -6.15 29.27 -29.52
C CYS A 21 -4.92 29.01 -28.64
N GLY A 22 -4.35 30.08 -28.09
CA GLY A 22 -3.05 30.06 -27.43
C GLY A 22 -2.89 28.86 -26.50
N GLY A 23 -1.68 28.29 -26.49
CA GLY A 23 -1.33 27.15 -25.64
C GLY A 23 -1.81 27.40 -24.22
N GLN A 24 -2.87 26.69 -23.84
CA GLN A 24 -2.98 26.21 -22.48
C GLN A 24 -1.76 25.29 -22.35
N ASP A 25 -0.84 25.58 -21.43
CA ASP A 25 -0.08 24.47 -20.85
C ASP A 25 -1.17 23.50 -20.35
N ASP A 26 -1.34 22.38 -21.04
CA ASP A 26 -2.22 21.32 -20.60
C ASP A 26 -1.63 20.86 -19.26
N ILE A 27 -2.24 21.28 -18.15
CA ILE A 27 -1.74 20.94 -16.82
C ILE A 27 -1.94 19.44 -16.68
N GLU A 28 -0.89 18.65 -16.84
CA GLU A 28 -0.91 17.21 -16.67
C GLU A 28 -0.60 16.89 -15.20
N GLU A 29 -1.54 16.25 -14.52
CA GLU A 29 -1.32 15.84 -13.13
C GLU A 29 -0.73 14.43 -13.09
N VAL A 30 0.18 14.18 -12.14
CA VAL A 30 0.78 12.86 -11.94
C VAL A 30 -0.16 12.02 -11.08
N PRO A 31 -0.70 10.90 -11.58
CA PRO A 31 -1.66 10.09 -10.85
C PRO A 31 -0.98 9.26 -9.75
N GLU A 32 -1.67 9.13 -8.62
CA GLU A 32 -1.19 8.36 -7.48
C GLU A 32 -1.98 7.06 -7.33
N ALA A 33 -1.29 5.93 -7.43
CA ALA A 33 -1.90 4.62 -7.32
C ALA A 33 -1.60 3.94 -5.96
N THR A 34 -2.63 3.32 -5.38
CA THR A 34 -2.55 2.51 -4.15
C THR A 34 -3.30 1.20 -4.34
N VAL A 35 -2.72 0.09 -3.90
CA VAL A 35 -3.33 -1.25 -4.00
C VAL A 35 -3.62 -1.81 -2.62
N PHE A 36 -4.82 -2.33 -2.41
CA PHE A 36 -5.24 -2.97 -1.17
C PHE A 36 -6.31 -4.04 -1.42
N SER A 37 -6.46 -4.97 -0.48
CA SER A 37 -7.53 -5.98 -0.54
C SER A 37 -8.83 -5.45 0.08
N LYS A 38 -9.97 -5.90 -0.46
CA LYS A 38 -11.31 -5.55 0.05
C LYS A 38 -11.54 -6.04 1.48
N SER A 39 -11.01 -7.20 1.82
CA SER A 39 -11.10 -7.83 3.14
C SER A 39 -9.76 -8.43 3.57
N PRO A 40 -9.58 -8.78 4.85
CA PRO A 40 -8.40 -9.51 5.31
C PRO A 40 -8.12 -10.74 4.44
N VAL A 41 -6.84 -10.97 4.13
CA VAL A 41 -6.44 -12.02 3.20
C VAL A 41 -6.41 -13.37 3.91
N LEU A 42 -7.19 -14.32 3.39
CA LEU A 42 -7.23 -15.70 3.84
C LEU A 42 -6.97 -16.61 2.63
N LEU A 43 -5.97 -17.48 2.74
CA LEU A 43 -5.60 -18.40 1.66
C LEU A 43 -6.77 -19.30 1.26
N GLY A 44 -6.94 -19.47 -0.05
CA GLY A 44 -8.01 -20.30 -0.62
C GLY A 44 -9.43 -19.71 -0.53
N GLN A 45 -9.61 -18.54 0.12
CA GLN A 45 -10.90 -17.85 0.18
C GLN A 45 -10.95 -16.72 -0.85
N PRO A 46 -12.02 -16.61 -1.67
CA PRO A 46 -12.14 -15.54 -2.65
C PRO A 46 -12.03 -14.14 -2.02
N ASN A 47 -11.32 -13.24 -2.69
CA ASN A 47 -11.15 -11.85 -2.28
C ASN A 47 -11.10 -10.95 -3.53
N THR A 48 -10.94 -9.64 -3.34
CA THR A 48 -10.85 -8.65 -4.41
C THR A 48 -9.73 -7.67 -4.10
N LEU A 49 -8.79 -7.53 -5.02
CA LEU A 49 -7.83 -6.42 -5.01
C LEU A 49 -8.46 -5.18 -5.60
N ILE A 50 -8.14 -4.04 -5.02
CA ILE A 50 -8.60 -2.72 -5.42
C ILE A 50 -7.36 -1.88 -5.69
N CYS A 51 -7.25 -1.36 -6.90
CA CYS A 51 -6.29 -0.34 -7.27
C CYS A 51 -7.04 0.99 -7.32
N PHE A 52 -6.82 1.83 -6.32
CA PHE A 52 -7.31 3.20 -6.29
C PHE A 52 -6.27 4.10 -6.94
N VAL A 53 -6.70 4.83 -7.97
CA VAL A 53 -5.86 5.80 -8.68
C VAL A 53 -6.48 7.18 -8.53
N ASP A 54 -5.74 8.10 -7.95
CA ASP A 54 -6.14 9.49 -7.68
C ASP A 54 -5.29 10.49 -8.46
N ASN A 55 -5.61 11.78 -8.34
CA ASN A 55 -4.92 12.88 -9.02
C ASN A 55 -4.83 12.70 -10.54
N ILE A 56 -5.88 12.16 -11.15
CA ILE A 56 -5.94 11.92 -12.59
C ILE A 56 -6.44 13.19 -13.27
N PHE A 57 -5.57 13.88 -13.99
CA PHE A 57 -6.02 14.90 -14.92
C PHE A 57 -5.16 14.89 -16.18
N PRO A 58 -5.79 14.82 -17.36
CA PRO A 58 -7.19 14.77 -17.70
C PRO A 58 -7.66 13.32 -17.53
N PRO A 59 -8.98 13.06 -17.64
CA PRO A 59 -9.55 11.74 -17.42
C PRO A 59 -9.28 10.79 -18.60
N ALA A 60 -8.01 10.47 -18.84
CA ALA A 60 -7.53 9.52 -19.84
C ALA A 60 -6.37 8.71 -19.26
N ILE A 61 -6.64 7.46 -18.87
CA ILE A 61 -5.69 6.57 -18.19
C ILE A 61 -5.92 5.12 -18.61
N ASN A 62 -4.86 4.32 -18.62
CA ASN A 62 -4.95 2.87 -18.77
C ASN A 62 -4.53 2.18 -17.48
N ILE A 63 -5.39 1.30 -16.94
CA ILE A 63 -5.10 0.53 -15.75
C ILE A 63 -5.11 -0.95 -16.15
N THR A 64 -4.07 -1.68 -15.83
CA THR A 64 -3.95 -3.11 -16.17
C THR A 64 -3.51 -3.89 -14.95
N TRP A 65 -4.23 -4.95 -14.63
CA TRP A 65 -3.80 -5.91 -13.61
C TRP A 65 -2.80 -6.88 -14.18
N LEU A 66 -1.71 -7.09 -13.47
CA LEU A 66 -0.73 -8.14 -13.74
C LEU A 66 -0.77 -9.16 -12.60
N ARG A 67 -0.72 -10.45 -12.95
CA ARG A 67 -0.46 -11.55 -12.03
C ARG A 67 0.81 -12.24 -12.48
N ASN A 68 1.82 -12.29 -11.61
CA ASN A 68 3.16 -12.80 -11.94
C ASN A 68 3.71 -12.17 -13.24
N SER A 69 3.61 -10.83 -13.31
CA SER A 69 4.00 -10.00 -14.46
C SER A 69 3.24 -10.24 -15.78
N LYS A 70 2.18 -11.05 -15.78
CA LYS A 70 1.34 -11.29 -16.96
C LYS A 70 -0.01 -10.58 -16.83
N PRO A 71 -0.51 -9.94 -17.89
CA PRO A 71 -1.80 -9.25 -17.84
C PRO A 71 -2.94 -10.24 -17.58
N VAL A 72 -3.88 -9.84 -16.72
CA VAL A 72 -5.12 -10.58 -16.43
C VAL A 72 -6.32 -9.69 -16.68
N THR A 73 -7.32 -10.24 -17.37
CA THR A 73 -8.60 -9.57 -17.68
C THR A 73 -9.80 -10.30 -17.10
N GLU A 74 -9.61 -11.54 -16.63
CA GLU A 74 -10.67 -12.30 -16.00
C GLU A 74 -10.92 -11.76 -14.59
N GLY A 75 -12.19 -11.52 -14.24
CA GLY A 75 -12.54 -11.00 -12.93
C GLY A 75 -12.15 -9.55 -12.69
N THR A 76 -11.76 -8.82 -13.73
CA THR A 76 -11.44 -7.38 -13.64
C THR A 76 -12.67 -6.51 -13.87
N PHE A 77 -12.76 -5.41 -13.13
CA PHE A 77 -13.80 -4.39 -13.30
C PHE A 77 -13.22 -3.01 -13.02
N GLU A 78 -13.73 -1.96 -13.65
CA GLU A 78 -13.28 -0.57 -13.42
C GLU A 78 -14.48 0.37 -13.30
N THR A 79 -14.37 1.40 -12.46
CA THR A 79 -15.36 2.48 -12.40
C THR A 79 -15.19 3.45 -13.56
N SER A 80 -16.21 4.29 -13.80
CA SER A 80 -16.00 5.54 -14.52
C SER A 80 -15.06 6.48 -13.74
N PHE A 81 -14.58 7.54 -14.38
CA PHE A 81 -13.92 8.65 -13.69
C PHE A 81 -14.90 9.32 -12.72
N LEU A 82 -14.43 9.55 -11.50
CA LEU A 82 -15.16 10.24 -10.45
C LEU A 82 -14.45 11.54 -10.15
N SER A 83 -15.18 12.66 -10.13
CA SER A 83 -14.60 13.99 -9.94
C SER A 83 -14.22 14.24 -8.49
N ASN A 84 -13.05 14.84 -8.28
CA ASN A 84 -12.60 15.35 -7.00
C ASN A 84 -12.97 16.84 -6.82
N PRO A 85 -12.93 17.37 -5.58
CA PRO A 85 -13.19 18.79 -5.31
C PRO A 85 -12.20 19.76 -5.96
N ASP A 86 -10.98 19.30 -6.24
CA ASP A 86 -9.88 20.06 -6.85
C ASP A 86 -9.89 20.01 -8.39
N HIS A 87 -10.96 19.48 -9.00
CA HIS A 87 -11.12 19.29 -10.44
C HIS A 87 -10.27 18.17 -11.07
N SER A 88 -9.48 17.44 -10.29
CA SER A 88 -8.90 16.17 -10.72
C SER A 88 -9.96 15.05 -10.71
N PHE A 89 -9.58 13.86 -11.14
CA PHE A 89 -10.42 12.68 -11.11
C PHE A 89 -9.74 11.54 -10.35
N HIS A 90 -10.55 10.62 -9.84
CA HIS A 90 -10.10 9.32 -9.37
C HIS A 90 -10.83 8.19 -10.09
N LYS A 91 -10.22 7.00 -10.08
CA LYS A 91 -10.78 5.78 -10.68
C LYS A 91 -10.38 4.57 -9.83
N MET A 92 -11.28 3.59 -9.74
CA MET A 92 -10.97 2.31 -9.08
C MET A 92 -10.98 1.18 -10.10
N ALA A 93 -9.93 0.37 -10.08
CA ALA A 93 -9.87 -0.92 -10.76
C ALA A 93 -9.92 -2.06 -9.74
N TYR A 94 -10.61 -3.13 -10.08
CA TYR A 94 -10.87 -4.28 -9.21
C TYR A 94 -10.38 -5.54 -9.91
N LEU A 95 -9.87 -6.50 -9.13
CA LEU A 95 -9.52 -7.84 -9.59
C LEU A 95 -10.01 -8.86 -8.56
N THR A 96 -10.95 -9.72 -8.94
CA THR A 96 -11.31 -10.88 -8.11
C THR A 96 -10.23 -11.95 -8.21
N PHE A 97 -9.80 -12.47 -7.07
CA PHE A 97 -8.74 -13.47 -7.01
C PHE A 97 -8.96 -14.44 -5.84
N ILE A 98 -8.26 -15.57 -5.88
CA ILE A 98 -8.13 -16.49 -4.76
C ILE A 98 -6.68 -16.35 -4.28
N PRO A 99 -6.44 -15.83 -3.06
CA PRO A 99 -5.10 -15.61 -2.54
C PRO A 99 -4.28 -16.91 -2.46
N SER A 100 -3.03 -16.81 -2.88
CA SER A 100 -2.01 -17.86 -2.88
C SER A 100 -0.66 -17.27 -2.47
N ASN A 101 0.20 -18.07 -1.84
CA ASN A 101 1.55 -17.63 -1.44
C ASN A 101 2.47 -17.38 -2.63
N ASP A 102 2.17 -18.02 -3.76
CA ASP A 102 3.05 -18.03 -4.93
C ASP A 102 2.67 -16.93 -5.94
N ASP A 103 1.58 -16.21 -5.70
CA ASP A 103 1.05 -15.22 -6.62
C ASP A 103 1.36 -13.80 -6.17
N ILE A 104 1.94 -13.05 -7.08
CA ILE A 104 2.26 -11.64 -6.95
C ILE A 104 1.35 -10.86 -7.90
N TYR A 105 0.87 -9.71 -7.46
CA TYR A 105 -0.01 -8.85 -8.25
C TYR A 105 0.58 -7.46 -8.41
N ASP A 106 0.44 -6.88 -9.59
CA ASP A 106 0.80 -5.49 -9.84
C ASP A 106 -0.39 -4.77 -10.49
N CYS A 107 -0.71 -3.58 -10.00
CA CYS A 107 -1.54 -2.63 -10.74
C CYS A 107 -0.63 -1.74 -11.59
N LYS A 108 -0.69 -1.92 -12.91
CA LYS A 108 0.02 -1.08 -13.88
C LYS A 108 -0.86 0.11 -14.26
N VAL A 109 -0.32 1.32 -14.13
CA VAL A 109 -0.99 2.57 -14.46
C VAL A 109 -0.19 3.31 -15.52
N GLU A 110 -0.85 3.63 -16.64
CA GLU A 110 -0.28 4.43 -17.72
C GLU A 110 -1.09 5.70 -17.91
N HIS A 111 -0.41 6.83 -17.86
CA HIS A 111 -0.97 8.17 -17.96
C HIS A 111 0.05 9.08 -18.61
N TRP A 112 -0.39 10.08 -19.36
CA TRP A 112 0.48 11.01 -20.08
C TRP A 112 1.42 11.85 -19.17
N GLY A 113 1.02 12.14 -17.92
CA GLY A 113 1.82 12.87 -16.93
C GLY A 113 2.88 11.98 -16.28
N LEU A 114 2.96 10.70 -16.65
CA LEU A 114 4.00 9.79 -16.21
C LEU A 114 5.04 9.58 -17.32
N ASP A 115 6.32 9.78 -17.01
CA ASP A 115 7.42 9.43 -17.92
C ASP A 115 7.44 7.92 -18.23
N GLU A 116 7.07 7.10 -17.24
CA GLU A 116 7.01 5.65 -17.35
C GLU A 116 5.80 5.08 -16.59
N PRO A 117 5.27 3.91 -17.00
CA PRO A 117 4.15 3.28 -16.31
C PRO A 117 4.48 3.00 -14.84
N VAL A 118 3.57 3.37 -13.94
CA VAL A 118 3.69 3.07 -12.52
C VAL A 118 3.20 1.65 -12.27
N LEU A 119 4.02 0.84 -11.63
CA LEU A 119 3.65 -0.48 -11.12
C LEU A 119 3.47 -0.41 -9.60
N LYS A 120 2.23 -0.60 -9.14
CA LYS A 120 1.94 -0.77 -7.72
C LYS A 120 1.83 -2.24 -7.40
N HIS A 121 2.92 -2.71 -6.82
CA HIS A 121 3.09 -4.07 -6.37
C HIS A 121 2.25 -4.37 -5.13
N TRP A 122 1.70 -5.57 -5.08
CA TRP A 122 0.95 -6.09 -3.95
C TRP A 122 1.21 -7.59 -3.79
N GLU A 123 1.48 -7.98 -2.55
CA GLU A 123 1.66 -9.36 -2.14
C GLU A 123 0.79 -9.64 -0.91
N PRO A 124 0.28 -10.87 -0.76
CA PRO A 124 -0.38 -11.28 0.47
C PRO A 124 0.55 -11.14 1.69
N GLU A 125 0.26 -10.19 2.58
CA GLU A 125 0.88 -10.15 3.91
C GLU A 125 0.29 -11.27 4.77
N ILE A 126 0.84 -12.46 4.61
CA ILE A 126 0.45 -13.62 5.40
C ILE A 126 1.36 -13.63 6.63
N PRO A 127 0.79 -13.58 7.85
CA PRO A 127 1.58 -13.76 9.05
C PRO A 127 2.39 -15.04 8.88
N ALA A 128 3.72 -14.94 8.87
CA ALA A 128 4.57 -16.10 8.82
C ALA A 128 4.07 -17.07 9.90
N PRO A 129 3.84 -18.36 9.58
CA PRO A 129 3.58 -19.33 10.64
C PRO A 129 4.75 -19.17 11.60
N MET A 130 4.49 -18.76 12.84
CA MET A 130 5.53 -18.72 13.85
C MET A 130 6.18 -20.09 13.83
N SER A 131 7.43 -20.15 13.40
CA SER A 131 8.13 -21.42 13.30
C SER A 131 8.07 -22.04 14.69
N GLU A 132 7.61 -23.30 14.79
CA GLU A 132 7.57 -24.09 16.04
C GLU A 132 8.87 -23.93 16.85
N LEU A 133 9.99 -23.73 16.16
CA LEU A 133 11.32 -23.48 16.73
C LEU A 133 11.40 -22.17 17.53
N THR A 134 10.73 -21.10 17.11
CA THR A 134 10.73 -19.82 17.82
C THR A 134 9.92 -19.88 19.11
N GLU A 135 8.77 -20.55 19.09
CA GLU A 135 7.93 -20.74 20.28
C GLU A 135 8.63 -21.64 21.31
N THR A 136 9.22 -22.76 20.87
CA THR A 136 9.98 -23.66 21.75
C THR A 136 11.21 -23.00 22.36
N VAL A 137 11.95 -22.19 21.60
CA VAL A 137 13.12 -21.45 22.11
C VAL A 137 12.71 -20.41 23.15
N VAL A 138 11.66 -19.62 22.89
CA VAL A 138 11.16 -18.63 23.84
C VAL A 138 10.70 -19.30 25.14
N CYS A 139 9.99 -20.43 25.03
CA CYS A 139 9.52 -21.19 26.18
C CYS A 139 10.68 -21.78 26.99
N ALA A 140 11.67 -22.38 26.33
CA ALA A 140 12.85 -22.95 26.98
C ALA A 140 13.70 -21.89 27.70
N LEU A 141 13.92 -20.73 27.05
CA LEU A 141 14.62 -19.60 27.66
C LEU A 141 13.85 -19.07 28.88
N GLY A 142 12.54 -18.88 28.75
CA GLY A 142 11.67 -18.45 29.85
C GLY A 142 11.72 -19.41 31.05
N LEU A 143 11.65 -20.72 30.81
CA LEU A 143 11.76 -21.75 31.85
C LEU A 143 13.11 -21.73 32.54
N SER A 144 14.21 -21.60 31.78
CA SER A 144 15.56 -21.55 32.37
C SER A 144 15.76 -20.34 33.29
N VAL A 145 15.34 -19.16 32.85
CA VAL A 145 15.43 -17.92 33.64
C VAL A 145 14.52 -17.99 34.87
N GLY A 146 13.30 -18.51 34.72
CA GLY A 146 12.37 -18.71 35.83
C GLY A 146 12.94 -19.62 36.91
N LEU A 147 13.55 -20.75 36.52
CA LEU A 147 14.11 -21.72 37.46
C LEU A 147 15.33 -21.14 38.21
N VAL A 148 16.21 -20.42 37.50
CA VAL A 148 17.32 -19.69 38.14
C VAL A 148 16.82 -18.63 39.11
N GLY A 149 15.78 -17.88 38.74
CA GLY A 149 15.15 -16.87 39.61
C GLY A 149 14.60 -17.47 40.91
N ILE A 150 13.95 -18.63 40.83
CA ILE A 150 13.44 -19.36 42.01
C ILE A 150 14.59 -19.80 42.91
N VAL A 151 15.65 -20.40 42.36
CA VAL A 151 16.80 -20.86 43.15
C VAL A 151 17.47 -19.69 43.86
N VAL A 152 17.74 -18.60 43.14
CA VAL A 152 18.38 -17.41 43.72
C VAL A 152 17.47 -16.76 44.77
N GLY A 153 16.18 -16.60 44.46
CA GLY A 153 15.21 -15.99 45.38
C GLY A 153 15.05 -16.77 46.69
N THR A 154 14.99 -18.11 46.62
CA THR A 154 14.90 -18.95 47.84
C THR A 154 16.15 -18.83 48.70
N ILE A 155 17.35 -18.76 48.11
CA ILE A 155 18.61 -18.55 48.84
C ILE A 155 18.60 -17.20 49.58
N PHE A 156 18.20 -16.12 48.90
CA PHE A 156 18.11 -14.80 49.51
C PHE A 156 17.12 -14.76 50.68
N ILE A 157 15.95 -15.39 50.55
CA ILE A 157 14.96 -15.47 51.63
C ILE A 157 15.53 -16.23 52.83
N ILE A 158 16.16 -17.38 52.63
CA ILE A 158 16.76 -18.17 53.71
C ILE A 158 17.87 -17.38 54.43
N GLN A 159 18.72 -16.69 53.67
CA GLN A 159 19.76 -15.84 54.26
C GLN A 159 19.17 -14.69 55.08
N GLY A 160 18.14 -14.00 54.56
CA GLY A 160 17.44 -12.95 55.31
C GLY A 160 16.79 -13.45 56.61
N LEU A 161 16.18 -14.64 56.59
CA LEU A 161 15.60 -15.26 57.79
C LEU A 161 16.65 -15.71 58.80
N ARG A 162 17.83 -16.16 58.35
CA ARG A 162 18.96 -16.52 59.23
C ARG A 162 19.64 -15.30 59.85
N SER A 163 19.71 -14.19 59.12
CA SER A 163 20.30 -12.93 59.59
C SER A 163 19.38 -12.14 60.54
N GLY A 164 18.09 -12.50 60.63
CA GLY A 164 17.09 -11.87 61.50
C GLY A 164 16.78 -12.59 62.84
N GLY A 165 17.61 -13.53 63.29
CA GLY A 165 17.40 -14.25 64.55
C GLY A 165 17.44 -13.33 65.79
N PRO A 166 16.54 -13.50 66.79
CA PRO A 166 16.23 -12.48 67.80
C PRO A 166 17.37 -12.25 68.80
N SER A 167 17.74 -10.98 68.99
CA SER A 167 18.58 -10.54 70.11
C SER A 167 17.83 -10.77 71.42
N ARG A 168 18.09 -11.89 72.11
CA ARG A 168 17.68 -12.08 73.51
C ARG A 168 18.52 -11.18 74.38
N HIS A 169 17.96 -10.06 74.83
CA HIS A 169 18.46 -9.33 75.98
C HIS A 169 18.03 -10.07 77.27
N PRO A 170 18.97 -10.50 78.14
CA PRO A 170 18.63 -10.89 79.50
C PRO A 170 18.34 -9.63 80.32
N GLY A 171 17.12 -9.52 80.85
CA GLY A 171 16.76 -8.45 81.79
C GLY A 171 17.44 -8.63 83.16
N PRO A 172 17.77 -7.55 83.89
CA PRO A 172 18.35 -7.64 85.22
C PRO A 172 17.29 -7.94 86.30
N LEU A 173 17.73 -8.67 87.33
CA LEU A 173 17.03 -9.00 88.57
C LEU A 173 16.66 -7.77 89.40
#